data_AF-A0A1J3JJX4-F1
#
_entry.id   AF-A0A1J3JJX4-F1
#
_cell.length_a   1.000
_cell.length_b   1.000
_cell.length_c   1.000
_cell.angle_alpha   90.00
_cell.angle_beta   90.00
_cell.angle_gamma   90.00
#
_symmetry.space_group_name_H-M   'P 1'
#
loop_
_entity.id
_entity.type
_entity.pdbx_description
1 polymer ?
#
loop_
_entity_poly.entity_id
_entity_poly.type
_entity_poly.pdbx_seq_one_letter_code
_entity_poly.pdbx_strand_id
1 'polypeptide(L)'
;INLLPHSTFHISHFTFHGDLKSAIIRSEFMEMENAVLKQSVPLLTPYKMGRFNLSHRVVLAPLTRQRSYGNVPQPHAVLYYSQRTSPGGFLISEATGVSDTAQGYKDTPGIWTKEHVEAWKPIVDAVH
;
A
#
# COMPACT_ATOMS: atom_id res chain seq x y z
N ILE A 1 -9.80 8.95 -37.61
CA ILE A 1 -10.31 8.16 -36.46
C ILE A 1 -10.02 8.98 -35.20
N ASN A 2 -11.02 9.20 -34.34
CA ASN A 2 -10.89 9.93 -33.06
C ASN A 2 -9.99 9.12 -32.09
N LEU A 3 -9.34 9.60 -31.04
CA LEU A 3 -9.72 10.40 -29.84
C LEU A 3 -8.38 10.87 -29.20
N LEU A 4 -8.21 11.89 -28.34
CA LEU A 4 -8.98 13.05 -27.84
C LEU A 4 -7.93 14.08 -27.30
N PRO A 5 -8.20 15.39 -27.21
CA PRO A 5 -7.22 16.36 -26.72
C PRO A 5 -7.20 16.47 -25.18
N HIS A 6 -6.05 16.90 -24.63
CA HIS A 6 -5.90 17.30 -23.23
C HIS A 6 -6.91 18.40 -22.84
N SER A 7 -7.71 18.15 -21.80
CA SER A 7 -8.46 19.20 -21.10
C SER A 7 -7.55 19.97 -20.15
N THR A 8 -6.69 20.81 -20.71
CA THR A 8 -5.96 21.83 -19.93
C THR A 8 -6.97 22.83 -19.37
N PHE A 9 -7.27 22.73 -18.07
CA PHE A 9 -8.10 23.71 -17.38
C PHE A 9 -7.34 25.04 -17.28
N HIS A 10 -7.53 25.89 -18.29
CA HIS A 10 -6.98 27.23 -18.31
C HIS A 10 -7.86 28.12 -17.43
N ILE A 11 -7.46 28.29 -16.16
CA ILE A 11 -8.09 29.27 -15.26
C ILE A 11 -7.76 30.66 -15.80
N SER A 12 -8.71 31.26 -16.51
CA SER A 12 -8.61 32.63 -17.00
C SER A 12 -8.62 33.60 -15.83
N HIS A 13 -7.78 34.62 -15.89
CA HIS A 13 -7.70 35.69 -14.90
C HIS A 13 -9.04 36.48 -14.87
N PHE A 14 -9.95 36.09 -13.97
CA PHE A 14 -11.20 36.81 -13.75
C PHE A 14 -10.98 38.04 -12.87
N THR A 15 -10.81 39.20 -13.49
CA THR A 15 -10.70 40.51 -12.81
C THR A 15 -12.08 41.02 -12.36
N PHE A 16 -12.65 40.38 -11.33
CA PHE A 16 -13.95 40.77 -10.77
C PHE A 16 -13.91 42.17 -10.14
N HIS A 17 -14.76 43.06 -10.66
CA HIS A 17 -15.00 44.39 -10.09
C HIS A 17 -16.08 44.32 -9.01
N GLY A 18 -15.68 44.51 -7.75
CA GLY A 18 -16.43 45.21 -6.67
C GLY A 18 -17.85 44.79 -6.25
N ASP A 19 -18.56 43.91 -6.95
CA ASP A 19 -19.96 43.58 -6.67
C ASP A 19 -20.09 42.42 -5.67
N LEU A 20 -21.08 42.49 -4.79
CA LEU A 20 -21.39 41.54 -3.72
C LEU A 20 -21.52 40.10 -4.23
N LYS A 21 -22.09 39.92 -5.43
CA LYS A 21 -22.20 38.62 -6.10
C LYS A 21 -20.84 37.98 -6.39
N SER A 22 -19.83 38.78 -6.71
CA SER A 22 -18.47 38.28 -6.95
C SER A 22 -17.74 37.88 -5.66
N ALA A 23 -18.09 38.50 -4.53
CA ALA A 23 -17.59 38.11 -3.21
C ALA A 23 -18.18 36.76 -2.77
N ILE A 24 -19.48 36.55 -2.98
CA ILE A 24 -20.18 35.29 -2.66
C ILE A 24 -19.61 34.12 -3.47
N ILE A 25 -19.45 34.28 -4.78
CA ILE A 25 -18.85 33.25 -5.64
C ILE A 25 -17.40 32.93 -5.21
N ARG A 26 -16.63 33.93 -4.75
CA ARG A 26 -15.29 33.72 -4.20
C ARG A 26 -15.30 32.95 -2.88
N SER A 27 -16.25 33.23 -1.96
CA SER A 27 -16.36 32.47 -0.71
C SER A 27 -16.81 31.04 -0.96
N GLU A 28 -17.81 30.81 -1.82
CA GLU A 28 -18.30 29.47 -2.17
C GLU A 28 -17.20 28.64 -2.87
N PHE A 29 -16.43 29.25 -3.79
CA PHE A 29 -15.31 28.59 -4.43
C PHE A 29 -14.20 28.24 -3.43
N MET A 30 -13.84 29.16 -2.53
CA MET A 30 -12.87 28.92 -1.47
C MET A 30 -13.34 27.85 -0.47
N GLU A 31 -14.62 27.82 -0.10
CA GLU A 31 -15.19 26.78 0.74
C GLU A 31 -15.17 25.41 0.05
N MET A 32 -15.46 25.35 -1.25
CA MET A 32 -15.40 24.13 -2.05
C MET A 32 -13.96 23.62 -2.21
N GLU A 33 -12.99 24.50 -2.49
CA GLU A 33 -11.57 24.16 -2.57
C GLU A 33 -11.04 23.66 -1.21
N ASN A 34 -11.41 24.33 -0.11
CA ASN A 34 -11.10 23.86 1.25
C ASN A 34 -11.79 22.53 1.58
N ALA A 35 -13.02 22.29 1.13
CA ALA A 35 -13.73 21.03 1.35
C ALA A 35 -13.05 19.85 0.65
N VAL A 36 -12.57 20.05 -0.59
CA VAL A 36 -11.78 19.07 -1.33
C VAL A 36 -10.44 18.81 -0.64
N LEU A 37 -9.72 19.85 -0.22
CA LEU A 37 -8.44 19.71 0.51
C LEU A 37 -8.60 19.04 1.89
N LYS A 38 -9.77 19.20 2.52
CA LYS A 38 -10.10 18.60 3.84
C LYS A 38 -10.58 17.16 3.75
N GLN A 39 -10.83 16.63 2.55
CA GLN A 39 -11.33 15.26 2.37
C GLN A 39 -10.21 14.23 2.52
N SER A 40 -9.95 13.81 3.77
CA SER A 40 -8.98 12.76 4.08
C SER A 40 -9.33 11.45 3.37
N VAL A 41 -8.44 10.96 2.48
CA VAL A 41 -8.60 9.65 1.83
C VAL A 41 -8.53 8.56 2.90
N PRO A 42 -9.63 7.83 3.24
CA PRO A 42 -9.65 6.95 4.42
C PRO A 42 -8.60 5.85 4.38
N LEU A 43 -8.26 5.36 3.18
CA LEU A 43 -7.22 4.37 2.93
C LEU A 43 -5.80 4.82 3.35
N LEU A 44 -5.53 6.13 3.29
CA LEU A 44 -4.24 6.74 3.63
C LEU A 44 -4.20 7.31 5.06
N THR A 45 -5.26 7.09 5.86
CA THR A 45 -5.27 7.50 7.27
C THR A 45 -4.67 6.42 8.18
N PRO A 46 -4.01 6.81 9.29
CA PRO A 46 -3.52 5.86 10.28
C PRO A 46 -4.62 4.96 10.86
N TYR A 47 -4.21 3.78 11.33
CA TYR A 47 -5.12 2.79 11.92
C TYR A 47 -4.44 1.95 12.99
N LYS A 48 -5.11 1.76 14.14
CA LYS A 48 -4.62 0.90 15.22
C LYS A 48 -5.17 -0.52 15.06
N MET A 49 -4.30 -1.45 14.67
CA MET A 49 -4.62 -2.87 14.49
C MET A 49 -4.07 -3.67 15.68
N GLY A 50 -4.87 -3.82 16.73
CA GLY A 50 -4.46 -4.50 17.96
C GLY A 50 -3.27 -3.81 18.63
N ARG A 51 -2.09 -4.44 18.56
CA ARG A 51 -0.82 -3.88 19.08
C ARG A 51 -0.06 -3.00 18.07
N PHE A 52 -0.44 -3.01 16.80
CA PHE A 52 0.26 -2.30 15.74
C PHE A 52 -0.39 -0.94 15.45
N ASN A 53 0.42 0.10 15.29
CA ASN A 53 -0.03 1.42 14.82
C ASN A 53 0.41 1.55 13.36
N LEU A 54 -0.54 1.43 12.43
CA LEU A 54 -0.28 1.51 11.00
C LEU A 54 -0.38 2.95 10.52
N SER A 55 0.51 3.37 9.64
CA SER A 55 0.49 4.70 8.99
C SER A 55 -0.61 4.83 7.95
N HIS A 56 -1.04 3.70 7.35
CA HIS A 56 -2.07 3.63 6.33
C HIS A 56 -2.80 2.28 6.35
N ARG A 57 -3.90 2.17 5.61
CA ARG A 57 -4.76 0.96 5.56
C ARG A 57 -4.53 0.08 4.33
N VAL A 58 -3.51 0.40 3.52
CA VAL A 58 -3.03 -0.49 2.44
C VAL A 58 -2.25 -1.66 3.07
N VAL A 59 -2.56 -2.89 2.65
CA VAL A 59 -1.97 -4.14 3.16
C VAL A 59 -1.50 -5.00 2.00
N LEU A 60 -0.31 -5.61 2.11
CA LEU A 60 0.07 -6.69 1.18
C LEU A 60 -0.66 -7.98 1.56
N ALA A 61 -1.55 -8.44 0.68
CA ALA A 61 -2.23 -9.73 0.81
C ALA A 61 -1.24 -10.92 0.70
N PRO A 62 -1.58 -12.10 1.25
CA PRO A 62 -0.75 -13.31 1.06
C PRO A 62 -0.73 -13.72 -0.41
N LEU A 63 0.45 -13.76 -1.02
CA LEU A 63 0.64 -14.06 -2.44
C LEU A 63 1.69 -15.16 -2.64
N THR A 64 1.24 -16.41 -2.81
CA THR A 64 2.10 -17.57 -3.13
C THR A 64 2.94 -17.31 -4.37
N ARG A 65 4.28 -17.43 -4.25
CA ARG A 65 5.21 -17.15 -5.35
C ARG A 65 5.88 -18.37 -5.96
N GLN A 66 5.85 -19.52 -5.28
CA GLN A 66 6.48 -20.78 -5.68
C GLN A 66 7.99 -20.64 -6.00
N ARG A 67 8.75 -20.08 -5.05
CA ARG A 67 10.19 -19.81 -5.19
C ARG A 67 11.02 -20.26 -3.99
N SER A 68 10.48 -21.14 -3.16
CA SER A 68 11.12 -21.70 -1.97
C SER A 68 11.48 -23.16 -2.22
N TYR A 69 12.62 -23.37 -2.90
CA TYR A 69 13.08 -24.71 -3.30
C TYR A 69 13.28 -25.60 -2.07
N GLY A 70 12.76 -26.84 -2.11
CA GLY A 70 12.79 -27.73 -0.95
C GLY A 70 12.04 -27.17 0.27
N ASN A 71 11.07 -26.28 0.06
CA ASN A 71 10.32 -25.54 1.09
C ASN A 71 11.16 -24.51 1.88
N VAL A 72 12.42 -24.28 1.50
CA VAL A 72 13.30 -23.28 2.14
C VAL A 72 13.14 -21.93 1.43
N PRO A 73 12.76 -20.84 2.13
CA PRO A 73 12.80 -19.48 1.60
C PRO A 73 14.18 -19.13 1.03
N GLN A 74 14.21 -18.50 -0.14
CA GLN A 74 15.46 -18.20 -0.86
C GLN A 74 15.93 -16.75 -0.62
N PRO A 75 17.24 -16.44 -0.72
CA PRO A 75 17.77 -15.10 -0.44
C PRO A 75 17.10 -13.96 -1.23
N HIS A 76 16.60 -14.22 -2.44
CA HIS A 76 15.89 -13.21 -3.23
C HIS A 76 14.53 -12.80 -2.64
N ALA A 77 13.98 -13.58 -1.70
CA ALA A 77 12.75 -13.24 -0.98
C ALA A 77 12.95 -11.99 -0.11
N VAL A 78 14.15 -11.78 0.44
CA VAL A 78 14.53 -10.57 1.20
C VAL A 78 14.23 -9.32 0.35
N LEU A 79 14.84 -9.23 -0.83
CA LEU A 79 14.61 -8.13 -1.78
C LEU A 79 13.13 -8.01 -2.19
N TYR A 80 12.43 -9.13 -2.38
CA TYR A 80 11.02 -9.14 -2.77
C TYR A 80 10.11 -8.49 -1.71
N TYR A 81 10.32 -8.79 -0.42
CA TYR A 81 9.53 -8.24 0.68
C TYR A 81 9.95 -6.80 1.03
N SER A 82 11.25 -6.48 1.05
CA SER A 82 11.71 -5.10 1.27
C SER A 82 11.17 -4.12 0.22
N GLN A 83 11.14 -4.51 -1.06
CA GLN A 83 10.53 -3.71 -2.14
C GLN A 83 9.02 -3.46 -1.99
N ARG A 84 8.33 -4.20 -1.12
CA ARG A 84 6.88 -4.10 -0.86
C ARG A 84 6.55 -3.51 0.50
N THR A 85 7.58 -3.22 1.30
CA THR A 85 7.44 -2.65 2.63
C THR A 85 7.38 -1.14 2.54
N SER A 86 6.47 -0.55 3.31
CA SER A 86 6.31 0.89 3.48
C SER A 86 6.37 1.26 4.96
N PRO A 87 6.80 2.48 5.33
CA PRO A 87 6.86 2.91 6.73
C PRO A 87 5.50 2.82 7.44
N GLY A 88 5.40 1.92 8.42
CA GLY A 88 4.15 1.64 9.15
C GLY A 88 3.07 0.96 8.29
N GLY A 89 3.46 0.28 7.20
CA GLY A 89 2.59 -0.63 6.48
C GLY A 89 2.38 -1.97 7.19
N PHE A 90 1.48 -2.80 6.66
CA PHE A 90 1.26 -4.17 7.13
C PHE A 90 1.32 -5.14 5.94
N LEU A 91 2.00 -6.27 6.13
CA LEU A 91 2.23 -7.28 5.11
C LEU A 91 1.88 -8.66 5.67
N ILE A 92 1.20 -9.47 4.87
CA ILE A 92 0.99 -10.88 5.13
C ILE A 92 1.91 -11.64 4.17
N SER A 93 2.74 -12.53 4.69
CA SER A 93 3.63 -13.36 3.89
C SER A 93 2.86 -14.34 2.99
N GLU A 94 3.56 -14.94 2.04
CA GLU A 94 2.98 -16.01 1.23
C GLU A 94 2.57 -17.24 2.05
N ALA A 95 1.65 -18.05 1.50
CA ALA A 95 1.14 -19.24 2.17
C ALA A 95 2.29 -20.20 2.52
N THR A 96 2.47 -20.44 3.81
CA THR A 96 3.63 -21.12 4.39
C THR A 96 3.18 -22.41 5.09
N GLY A 97 3.74 -23.56 4.72
CA GLY A 97 3.39 -24.85 5.31
C GLY A 97 3.83 -24.96 6.77
N VAL A 98 2.99 -25.55 7.62
CA VAL A 98 3.23 -25.72 9.07
C VAL A 98 3.74 -27.12 9.45
N SER A 99 3.74 -28.05 8.50
CA SER A 99 4.30 -29.39 8.59
C SER A 99 4.52 -29.91 7.17
N ASP A 100 5.34 -30.95 7.03
CA ASP A 100 5.51 -31.71 5.79
C ASP A 100 4.15 -32.21 5.24
N THR A 101 3.28 -32.73 6.12
CA THR A 101 1.92 -33.19 5.77
C THR A 101 0.94 -32.08 5.40
N ALA A 102 1.21 -30.82 5.74
CA ALA A 102 0.39 -29.66 5.38
C ALA A 102 0.83 -29.01 4.05
N GLN A 103 1.87 -29.55 3.40
CA GLN A 103 2.49 -28.97 2.23
C GLN A 103 1.70 -29.25 0.95
N GLY A 104 0.83 -28.33 0.55
CA GLY A 104 -0.09 -28.52 -0.59
C GLY A 104 0.49 -28.27 -2.00
N TYR A 105 1.61 -27.55 -2.12
CA TYR A 105 2.17 -27.14 -3.41
C TYR A 105 3.69 -27.29 -3.46
N LYS A 106 4.23 -27.55 -4.65
CA LYS A 106 5.69 -27.52 -4.84
C LYS A 106 6.24 -26.11 -4.70
N ASP A 107 7.42 -25.99 -4.11
CA ASP A 107 8.25 -24.79 -3.99
C ASP A 107 7.60 -23.60 -3.23
N THR A 108 6.61 -23.84 -2.35
CA THR A 108 6.15 -22.84 -1.36
C THR A 108 6.89 -23.02 -0.04
N PRO A 109 7.11 -21.95 0.75
CA PRO A 109 7.92 -22.03 1.96
C PRO A 109 7.27 -22.85 3.06
N GLY A 110 8.08 -23.37 3.99
CA GLY A 110 7.66 -23.95 5.25
C GLY A 110 8.04 -23.12 6.47
N ILE A 111 7.61 -23.56 7.66
CA ILE A 111 8.03 -23.01 8.96
C ILE A 111 8.24 -24.08 10.06
N TRP A 112 8.29 -25.37 9.70
CA TRP A 112 8.39 -26.48 10.68
C TRP A 112 9.80 -26.99 10.99
N THR A 113 10.83 -26.58 10.23
CA THR A 113 12.23 -26.97 10.46
C THR A 113 13.05 -25.79 10.97
N LYS A 114 14.20 -26.07 11.61
CA LYS A 114 15.15 -25.01 11.98
C LYS A 114 15.66 -24.28 10.74
N GLU A 115 15.94 -24.99 9.65
CA GLU A 115 16.37 -24.42 8.37
C GLU A 115 15.36 -23.41 7.81
N HIS A 116 14.06 -23.73 7.87
CA HIS A 116 13.02 -22.79 7.47
C HIS A 116 13.03 -21.53 8.34
N VAL A 117 13.16 -21.67 9.67
CA VAL A 117 13.22 -20.52 10.60
C VAL A 117 14.45 -19.65 10.33
N GLU A 118 15.63 -20.24 10.15
CA GLU A 118 16.85 -19.47 9.83
C GLU A 118 16.75 -18.78 8.47
N ALA A 119 16.11 -19.39 7.47
CA ALA A 119 15.87 -18.78 6.16
C ALA A 119 14.83 -17.64 6.20
N TRP A 120 13.85 -17.69 7.12
CA TRP A 120 12.87 -16.61 7.31
C TRP A 120 13.41 -15.39 8.06
N LYS A 121 14.35 -15.55 9.00
CA LYS A 121 14.94 -14.43 9.77
C LYS A 121 15.37 -13.24 8.91
N PRO A 122 16.28 -13.36 7.91
CA PRO A 122 16.73 -12.22 7.13
C PRO A 122 15.63 -11.58 6.29
N ILE A 123 14.53 -12.29 6.00
CA ILE A 123 13.35 -11.75 5.33
C ILE A 123 12.56 -10.87 6.29
N VAL A 124 12.36 -11.34 7.54
CA VAL A 124 11.67 -10.60 8.61
C VAL A 124 12.49 -9.38 9.06
N ASP A 125 13.82 -9.52 9.15
CA ASP A 125 14.73 -8.44 9.53
C ASP A 125 14.78 -7.32 8.47
N ALA A 126 14.55 -7.63 7.19
CA ALA A 126 14.53 -6.65 6.10
C ALA A 126 13.16 -6.01 5.83
N VAL A 127 12.17 -6.28 6.70
CA VAL A 127 10.83 -5.68 6.72
C VAL A 127 10.64 -4.75 7.93
N HIS A 128 11.44 -4.93 9.00
CA HIS A 128 11.39 -4.14 10.23
C HIS A 128 12.44 -3.02 10.27
#